data_AF-A0A498QUA6-F1
#
_entry.id   AF-A0A498QUA6-F1
#
_cell.length_a   1.000
_cell.length_b   1.000
_cell.length_c   1.000
_cell.angle_alpha   90.00
_cell.angle_beta   90.00
_cell.angle_gamma   90.00
#
_symmetry.space_group_name_H-M   'P 1'
#
loop_
_entity.id
_entity.type
_entity.pdbx_description
1 polymer ?
#
loop_
_entity_poly.entity_id
_entity_poly.type
_entity_poly.pdbx_seq_one_letter_code
_entity_poly.pdbx_strand_id
1 'polypeptide(L)'
;MIDPHTAFAFHDYCATENTVHVDVECPVLDAITQTNGTIYAKFFQIPQLMTEFGATTNLQNITEVIPQADLQNMGWLEWAYTGNDPTSTASDAQALVYNPALPPTGDNVNTAKLAVLAEPYPRVVGGTPKFWAFRVGKFQLSYSTERADYHGSFVSGEQTVISVPAIEYPNGYQVNVKGGQVTSAAGATLLTIVADPGASTVEVVVAP
;
A
#
# COMPACT_ATOMS: atom_id res chain seq x y z
N MET A 1 -3.22 -26.04 -17.54
CA MET A 1 -3.30 -25.56 -16.14
C MET A 1 -2.27 -24.47 -15.97
N ILE A 2 -2.60 -23.42 -15.23
CA ILE A 2 -1.66 -22.35 -14.86
C ILE A 2 -0.79 -22.88 -13.70
N ASP A 3 0.48 -22.49 -13.65
CA ASP A 3 1.38 -22.84 -12.54
C ASP A 3 0.85 -22.21 -11.22
N PRO A 4 0.73 -22.98 -10.11
CA PRO A 4 0.16 -22.50 -8.85
C PRO A 4 0.95 -21.35 -8.18
N HIS A 5 2.15 -21.03 -8.66
CA HIS A 5 2.97 -19.92 -8.19
C HIS A 5 3.00 -18.74 -9.18
N THR A 6 2.09 -18.71 -10.15
CA THR A 6 1.96 -17.58 -11.07
C THR A 6 1.33 -16.37 -10.39
N ALA A 7 1.90 -15.19 -10.59
CA ALA A 7 1.29 -13.90 -10.27
C ALA A 7 1.34 -12.98 -11.50
N PHE A 8 0.36 -12.07 -11.61
CA PHE A 8 0.32 -11.08 -12.68
C PHE A 8 1.04 -9.80 -12.25
N ALA A 9 2.03 -9.39 -13.04
CA ALA A 9 2.76 -8.14 -12.84
C ALA A 9 2.43 -7.18 -13.98
N PHE A 10 2.14 -5.92 -13.63
CA PHE A 10 1.88 -4.85 -14.60
C PHE A 10 2.33 -3.51 -14.04
N HIS A 11 2.51 -2.53 -14.91
CA HIS A 11 2.94 -1.17 -14.56
C HIS A 11 1.76 -0.21 -14.76
N ASP A 12 1.76 0.90 -14.02
CA ASP A 12 0.79 1.98 -14.16
C ASP A 12 1.52 3.31 -14.36
N TYR A 13 1.47 3.82 -15.58
CA TYR A 13 2.03 5.11 -15.95
C TYR A 13 1.00 5.88 -16.77
N CYS A 14 0.60 7.04 -16.28
CA CYS A 14 -0.20 7.97 -17.05
C CYS A 14 0.60 8.49 -18.25
N ALA A 15 0.08 8.26 -19.47
CA ALA A 15 0.81 8.60 -20.70
C ALA A 15 1.09 10.10 -20.86
N THR A 16 0.16 10.97 -20.44
CA THR A 16 0.30 12.43 -20.52
C THR A 16 1.34 12.93 -19.52
N GLU A 17 1.36 12.39 -18.30
CA GLU A 17 2.39 12.69 -17.31
C GLU A 17 3.76 12.21 -17.83
N ASN A 18 3.87 10.97 -18.26
CA ASN A 18 5.16 10.37 -18.60
C ASN A 18 5.76 10.99 -19.88
N THR A 19 4.91 11.38 -20.85
CA THR A 19 5.39 11.89 -22.14
C THR A 19 5.63 13.40 -22.15
N VAL A 20 4.78 14.18 -21.47
CA VAL A 20 4.81 15.65 -21.55
C VAL A 20 4.77 16.33 -20.17
N HIS A 21 4.88 15.58 -19.07
CA HIS A 21 4.87 16.08 -17.69
C HIS A 21 3.62 16.89 -17.34
N VAL A 22 2.47 16.46 -17.87
CA VAL A 22 1.17 17.08 -17.62
C VAL A 22 0.21 16.04 -17.07
N ASP A 23 -0.33 16.33 -15.89
CA ASP A 23 -1.29 15.51 -15.17
C ASP A 23 -2.73 15.78 -15.65
N VAL A 24 -3.04 15.29 -16.86
CA VAL A 24 -4.35 15.45 -17.50
C VAL A 24 -4.94 14.08 -17.75
N GLU A 25 -6.14 13.85 -17.21
CA GLU A 25 -6.90 12.60 -17.27
C GLU A 25 -6.23 11.40 -16.58
N CYS A 26 -5.11 11.60 -15.88
CA CYS A 26 -4.36 10.53 -15.20
C CYS A 26 -5.20 9.72 -14.22
N PRO A 27 -6.03 10.31 -13.32
CA PRO A 27 -6.92 9.52 -12.46
C PRO A 27 -7.81 8.51 -13.20
N VAL A 28 -8.25 8.87 -14.41
CA VAL A 28 -9.11 8.01 -15.24
C VAL A 28 -8.28 6.92 -15.91
N LEU A 29 -7.11 7.27 -16.43
CA LEU A 29 -6.20 6.32 -17.08
C LEU A 29 -5.68 5.28 -16.08
N ASP A 30 -5.25 5.71 -14.90
CA ASP A 30 -4.76 4.85 -13.82
C ASP A 30 -5.87 3.88 -13.36
N ALA A 31 -7.09 4.40 -13.16
CA ALA A 31 -8.24 3.56 -12.81
C ALA A 31 -8.55 2.51 -13.88
N ILE A 32 -8.43 2.84 -15.17
CA ILE A 32 -8.62 1.88 -16.28
C ILE A 32 -7.51 0.82 -16.25
N THR A 33 -6.25 1.22 -16.14
CA THR A 33 -5.09 0.30 -16.11
C THR A 33 -5.22 -0.70 -14.97
N GLN A 34 -5.43 -0.23 -13.75
CA GLN A 34 -5.52 -1.08 -12.56
C GLN A 34 -6.77 -1.96 -12.58
N THR A 35 -7.90 -1.45 -13.08
CA THR A 35 -9.12 -2.26 -13.25
C THR A 35 -8.90 -3.39 -14.25
N ASN A 36 -8.25 -3.11 -15.39
CA ASN A 36 -7.94 -4.13 -16.39
C ASN A 36 -6.98 -5.19 -15.84
N GLY A 37 -5.94 -4.77 -15.12
CA GLY A 37 -5.03 -5.70 -14.44
C GLY A 37 -5.75 -6.60 -13.45
N THR A 38 -6.68 -6.03 -12.67
CA THR A 38 -7.48 -6.79 -11.72
C THR A 38 -8.45 -7.76 -12.40
N ILE A 39 -9.08 -7.35 -13.51
CA ILE A 39 -9.94 -8.23 -14.31
C ILE A 39 -9.13 -9.42 -14.83
N TYR A 40 -7.93 -9.18 -15.36
CA TYR A 40 -7.04 -10.25 -15.84
C TYR A 40 -6.68 -11.23 -14.71
N ALA A 41 -6.21 -10.71 -13.56
CA ALA A 41 -5.82 -11.52 -12.42
C ALA A 41 -6.98 -12.37 -11.88
N LYS A 42 -8.18 -11.78 -11.77
CA LYS A 42 -9.40 -12.49 -11.35
C LYS A 42 -9.84 -13.56 -12.36
N PHE A 43 -9.75 -13.27 -13.65
CA PHE A 43 -10.10 -14.23 -14.71
C PHE A 43 -9.24 -15.50 -14.62
N PHE A 44 -7.94 -15.34 -14.33
CA PHE A 44 -7.00 -16.45 -14.18
C PHE A 44 -6.86 -16.98 -12.75
N GLN A 45 -7.55 -16.38 -11.78
CA GLN A 45 -7.48 -16.74 -10.36
C GLN A 45 -6.05 -16.71 -9.79
N ILE A 46 -5.27 -15.71 -10.21
CA ILE A 46 -3.90 -15.47 -9.75
C ILE A 46 -3.79 -14.15 -8.97
N PRO A 47 -2.83 -14.02 -8.04
CA PRO A 47 -2.52 -12.73 -7.42
C PRO A 47 -2.04 -11.71 -8.44
N GLN A 48 -2.13 -10.43 -8.10
CA GLN A 48 -1.59 -9.32 -8.87
C GLN A 48 -0.65 -8.46 -8.04
N LEU A 49 0.30 -7.81 -8.72
CA LEU A 49 1.20 -6.82 -8.15
C LEU A 49 1.42 -5.71 -9.19
N MET A 50 1.19 -4.46 -8.79
CA MET A 50 1.58 -3.31 -9.60
C MET A 50 3.08 -3.07 -9.40
N THR A 51 3.91 -3.52 -10.33
CA THR A 51 5.35 -3.59 -10.12
C THR A 51 6.08 -2.29 -10.39
N GLU A 52 5.44 -1.31 -11.03
CA GLU A 52 5.98 0.03 -11.23
C GLU A 52 4.84 1.06 -11.38
N PHE A 53 5.03 2.22 -10.76
CA PHE A 53 4.31 3.48 -11.03
C PHE A 53 5.17 4.65 -10.54
N GLY A 54 4.78 5.88 -10.84
CA GLY A 54 5.48 7.08 -10.37
C GLY A 54 6.56 7.55 -11.34
N ALA A 55 7.83 7.47 -10.93
CA ALA A 55 8.98 8.02 -11.65
C ALA A 55 8.94 9.55 -11.85
N THR A 56 8.29 10.26 -10.93
CA THR A 56 8.01 11.69 -11.04
C THR A 56 8.21 12.43 -9.72
N THR A 57 8.35 13.75 -9.79
CA THR A 57 8.25 14.64 -8.63
C THR A 57 6.83 15.15 -8.40
N ASN A 58 5.89 14.86 -9.31
CA ASN A 58 4.50 15.25 -9.15
C ASN A 58 3.83 14.39 -8.08
N LEU A 59 3.71 14.93 -6.88
CA LEU A 59 3.09 14.25 -5.74
C LEU A 59 1.61 13.95 -5.99
N GLN A 60 0.89 14.78 -6.75
CA GLN A 60 -0.52 14.56 -7.06
C GLN A 60 -0.70 13.24 -7.81
N ASN A 61 0.11 13.02 -8.85
CA ASN A 61 0.10 11.79 -9.64
C ASN A 61 0.46 10.54 -8.81
N ILE A 62 1.34 10.67 -7.82
CA ILE A 62 1.62 9.56 -6.88
C ILE A 62 0.40 9.30 -5.97
N THR A 63 -0.20 10.36 -5.42
CA THR A 63 -1.30 10.25 -4.45
C THR A 63 -2.64 9.79 -5.04
N GLU A 64 -2.83 9.87 -6.36
CA GLU A 64 -4.07 9.40 -7.02
C GLU A 64 -4.04 7.91 -7.35
N VAL A 65 -2.85 7.35 -7.60
CA VAL A 65 -2.64 5.93 -7.90
C VAL A 65 -2.91 5.04 -6.68
N ILE A 66 -2.40 5.42 -5.51
CA ILE A 66 -2.49 4.61 -4.27
C ILE A 66 -3.94 4.31 -3.85
N PRO A 67 -4.86 5.30 -3.82
CA PRO A 67 -6.28 5.06 -3.58
C PRO A 67 -6.95 4.03 -4.50
N GLN A 68 -6.53 3.95 -5.77
CA GLN A 68 -7.07 2.96 -6.70
C GLN A 68 -6.55 1.56 -6.37
N ALA A 69 -5.28 1.45 -5.96
CA ALA A 69 -4.69 0.18 -5.56
C ALA A 69 -5.36 -0.37 -4.28
N ASP A 70 -5.66 0.51 -3.31
CA ASP A 70 -6.43 0.18 -2.10
C ASP A 70 -7.78 -0.47 -2.45
N LEU A 71 -8.52 0.11 -3.41
CA LEU A 71 -9.83 -0.39 -3.83
C LEU A 71 -9.78 -1.81 -4.41
N GLN A 72 -8.64 -2.21 -4.98
CA GLN A 72 -8.42 -3.54 -5.56
C GLN A 72 -7.68 -4.50 -4.61
N ASN A 73 -7.44 -4.08 -3.37
CA ASN A 73 -6.60 -4.78 -2.40
C ASN A 73 -5.21 -5.15 -2.97
N MET A 74 -4.61 -4.24 -3.73
CA MET A 74 -3.42 -4.51 -4.53
C MET A 74 -2.15 -3.92 -3.92
N GLY A 75 -1.08 -4.73 -3.89
CA GLY A 75 0.25 -4.24 -3.54
C GLY A 75 0.90 -3.50 -4.71
N TRP A 76 1.88 -2.66 -4.40
CA TRP A 76 2.58 -1.84 -5.40
C TRP A 76 4.05 -1.60 -5.06
N LEU A 77 4.82 -1.24 -6.08
CA LEU A 77 6.22 -0.81 -5.97
C LEU A 77 6.38 0.52 -6.70
N GLU A 78 6.73 1.60 -5.99
CA GLU A 78 7.00 2.90 -6.62
C GLU A 78 8.39 2.90 -7.27
N TRP A 79 8.45 3.49 -8.46
CA TRP A 79 9.69 3.73 -9.17
C TRP A 79 10.17 5.17 -8.86
N ALA A 80 11.29 5.40 -8.18
CA ALA A 80 12.23 4.41 -7.68
C ALA A 80 12.91 4.83 -6.38
N TYR A 81 13.45 3.83 -5.69
CA TYR A 81 14.18 4.05 -4.45
C TYR A 81 15.38 5.01 -4.62
N THR A 82 16.12 4.94 -5.73
CA THR A 82 17.39 5.67 -5.90
C THR A 82 17.38 6.67 -7.04
N GLY A 83 18.10 7.77 -6.81
CA GLY A 83 18.55 8.69 -7.86
C GLY A 83 19.81 8.21 -8.57
N ASN A 84 20.38 9.07 -9.41
CA ASN A 84 21.61 8.78 -10.19
C ASN A 84 21.53 7.50 -11.03
N ASP A 85 20.34 7.13 -11.50
CA ASP A 85 20.14 5.96 -12.34
C ASP A 85 20.54 6.27 -13.79
N PRO A 86 21.66 5.72 -14.30
CA PRO A 86 22.13 6.01 -15.65
C PRO A 86 21.22 5.43 -16.74
N THR A 87 20.24 4.60 -16.37
CA THR A 87 19.29 3.96 -17.29
C THR A 87 17.93 4.64 -17.31
N SER A 88 17.72 5.66 -16.46
CA SER A 88 16.44 6.35 -16.35
C SER A 88 16.41 7.68 -17.12
N THR A 89 15.24 7.99 -17.69
CA THR A 89 14.91 9.31 -18.26
C THR A 89 14.59 10.35 -17.17
N ALA A 90 14.37 9.90 -15.93
CA ALA A 90 14.00 10.70 -14.77
C ALA A 90 14.98 10.48 -13.60
N SER A 91 16.29 10.38 -13.90
CA SER A 91 17.36 9.96 -12.97
C SER A 91 17.17 10.39 -11.51
N ASP A 92 16.93 11.68 -11.23
CA ASP A 92 16.73 12.17 -9.86
C ASP A 92 15.27 12.49 -9.50
N ALA A 93 14.42 12.73 -10.52
CA ALA A 93 13.00 13.00 -10.30
C ALA A 93 12.24 11.77 -9.76
N GLN A 94 12.67 10.57 -10.14
CA GLN A 94 12.12 9.31 -9.64
C GLN A 94 12.51 9.04 -8.18
N ALA A 95 13.59 9.64 -7.69
CA ALA A 95 14.26 9.19 -6.47
C ALA A 95 13.47 9.44 -5.18
N LEU A 96 13.38 8.42 -4.33
CA LEU A 96 13.11 8.59 -2.90
C LEU A 96 14.39 8.96 -2.13
N VAL A 97 15.51 8.31 -2.46
CA VAL A 97 16.85 8.58 -1.92
C VAL A 97 17.75 9.07 -3.04
N TYR A 98 18.23 10.32 -2.95
CA TYR A 98 18.95 10.96 -4.06
C TYR A 98 20.30 10.30 -4.34
N ASN A 99 21.08 9.98 -3.30
CA ASN A 99 22.35 9.30 -3.41
C ASN A 99 22.37 8.03 -2.54
N PRO A 100 22.34 6.83 -3.15
CA PRO A 100 22.30 5.56 -2.41
C PRO A 100 23.64 5.23 -1.72
N ALA A 101 24.73 5.95 -2.02
CA ALA A 101 26.01 5.81 -1.34
C ALA A 101 26.09 6.58 -0.01
N LEU A 102 25.09 7.41 0.30
CA LEU A 102 24.98 8.15 1.56
C LEU A 102 23.83 7.57 2.42
N PRO A 103 23.86 7.74 3.75
CA PRO A 103 22.73 7.35 4.60
C PRO A 103 21.41 7.98 4.13
N PRO A 104 20.28 7.25 4.15
CA PRO A 104 18.97 7.76 3.72
C PRO A 104 18.36 8.63 4.82
N THR A 105 18.98 9.78 5.08
CA THR A 105 18.60 10.72 6.15
C THR A 105 18.73 12.17 5.70
N GLY A 106 17.95 13.06 6.29
CA GLY A 106 18.01 14.50 6.03
C GLY A 106 17.78 14.82 4.55
N ASP A 107 18.59 15.72 4.00
CA ASP A 107 18.46 16.21 2.62
C ASP A 107 18.70 15.13 1.55
N ASN A 108 19.21 13.95 1.92
CA ASN A 108 19.36 12.82 1.00
C ASN A 108 18.03 12.07 0.73
N VAL A 109 16.94 12.43 1.43
CA VAL A 109 15.62 11.83 1.27
C VAL A 109 14.63 12.86 0.75
N ASN A 110 13.91 12.49 -0.31
CA ASN A 110 12.74 13.24 -0.76
C ASN A 110 11.62 13.10 0.27
N THR A 111 11.63 13.93 1.31
CA THR A 111 10.72 13.81 2.46
C THR A 111 9.26 14.04 2.07
N ALA A 112 9.01 14.90 1.07
CA ALA A 112 7.66 15.14 0.56
C ALA A 112 7.11 13.91 -0.18
N LYS A 113 7.93 13.24 -0.99
CA LYS A 113 7.58 11.95 -1.61
C LYS A 113 7.41 10.85 -0.56
N LEU A 114 8.30 10.80 0.45
CA LEU A 114 8.20 9.83 1.54
C LEU A 114 6.86 9.95 2.28
N ALA A 115 6.40 11.17 2.55
CA ALA A 115 5.12 11.41 3.24
C ALA A 115 3.91 10.88 2.44
N VAL A 116 3.94 10.91 1.10
CA VAL A 116 2.83 10.35 0.31
C VAL A 116 2.92 8.83 0.13
N LEU A 117 4.12 8.24 0.19
CA LEU A 117 4.32 6.80 0.03
C LEU A 117 4.23 6.02 1.36
N ALA A 118 4.55 6.65 2.49
CA ALA A 118 4.60 6.02 3.80
C ALA A 118 3.22 5.94 4.47
N GLU A 119 2.18 5.60 3.72
CA GLU A 119 0.84 5.42 4.27
C GLU A 119 0.79 4.19 5.20
N PRO A 120 -0.06 4.19 6.24
CA PRO A 120 -0.33 3.00 7.01
C PRO A 120 -1.06 1.96 6.15
N TYR A 121 -0.68 0.68 6.28
CA TYR A 121 -1.26 -0.40 5.47
C TYR A 121 -1.20 -1.76 6.19
N PRO A 122 -2.10 -2.71 5.87
CA PRO A 122 -2.03 -4.05 6.43
C PRO A 122 -0.87 -4.83 5.79
N ARG A 123 0.17 -5.17 6.58
CA ARG A 123 1.28 -6.01 6.12
C ARG A 123 0.91 -7.48 6.10
N VAL A 124 0.17 -7.91 7.12
CA VAL A 124 -0.32 -9.28 7.32
C VAL A 124 -1.71 -9.17 7.93
N VAL A 125 -2.65 -9.99 7.47
CA VAL A 125 -4.00 -10.05 8.03
C VAL A 125 -4.28 -11.48 8.46
N GLY A 126 -4.65 -11.67 9.73
CA GLY A 126 -5.09 -12.95 10.29
C GLY A 126 -6.51 -13.29 9.84
N GLY A 127 -6.76 -13.25 8.53
CA GLY A 127 -8.08 -13.28 7.92
C GLY A 127 -8.06 -12.91 6.44
N THR A 128 -9.24 -12.59 5.91
CA THR A 128 -9.40 -12.09 4.54
C THR A 128 -9.74 -10.61 4.56
N PRO A 129 -8.82 -9.72 4.08
CA PRO A 129 -9.10 -8.29 3.94
C PRO A 129 -10.38 -8.05 3.13
N LYS A 130 -11.21 -7.12 3.60
CA LYS A 130 -12.43 -6.69 2.89
C LYS A 130 -12.33 -5.25 2.42
N PHE A 131 -11.61 -4.43 3.18
CA PHE A 131 -11.40 -3.02 2.89
C PHE A 131 -10.19 -2.51 3.65
N TRP A 132 -9.39 -1.66 3.01
CA TRP A 132 -8.60 -0.68 3.73
C TRP A 132 -8.53 0.63 2.95
N ALA A 133 -8.22 1.71 3.66
CA ALA A 133 -7.88 2.99 3.06
C ALA A 133 -7.16 3.86 4.08
N PHE A 134 -6.26 4.72 3.62
CA PHE A 134 -5.72 5.83 4.38
C PHE A 134 -6.16 7.16 3.75
N ARG A 135 -6.91 7.98 4.49
CA ARG A 135 -7.36 9.30 3.98
C ARG A 135 -7.33 10.31 5.12
N VAL A 136 -6.70 11.46 4.89
CA VAL A 136 -6.70 12.61 5.81
C VAL A 136 -6.25 12.19 7.23
N GLY A 137 -5.11 11.50 7.33
CA GLY A 137 -4.54 11.05 8.60
C GLY A 137 -5.27 9.87 9.26
N LYS A 138 -6.34 9.35 8.65
CA LYS A 138 -7.11 8.23 9.20
C LYS A 138 -6.92 6.98 8.36
N PHE A 139 -6.35 5.94 8.96
CA PHE A 139 -6.31 4.60 8.39
C PHE A 139 -7.49 3.76 8.88
N GLN A 140 -8.10 3.02 7.98
CA GLN A 140 -9.18 2.09 8.27
C GLN A 140 -8.87 0.73 7.65
N LEU A 141 -9.15 -0.34 8.38
CA LEU A 141 -9.08 -1.72 7.89
C LEU A 141 -10.31 -2.48 8.37
N SER A 142 -10.91 -3.29 7.50
CA SER A 142 -11.85 -4.34 7.90
C SER A 142 -11.49 -5.67 7.25
N TYR A 143 -11.64 -6.75 8.02
CA TYR A 143 -11.40 -8.10 7.53
C TYR A 143 -12.35 -9.11 8.17
N SER A 144 -12.58 -10.20 7.45
CA SER A 144 -13.22 -11.42 7.99
C SER A 144 -12.14 -12.30 8.63
N THR A 145 -12.44 -12.99 9.73
CA THR A 145 -11.52 -13.98 10.34
C THR A 145 -11.50 -15.32 9.58
N GLU A 146 -12.33 -15.46 8.54
CA GLU A 146 -12.32 -16.58 7.61
C GLU A 146 -11.10 -16.55 6.68
N ARG A 147 -10.57 -17.73 6.38
CA ARG A 147 -9.51 -17.94 5.39
C ARG A 147 -10.03 -17.67 3.98
N ALA A 148 -9.16 -17.18 3.11
CA ALA A 148 -9.53 -16.83 1.74
C ALA A 148 -9.95 -18.04 0.88
N ASP A 149 -9.58 -19.25 1.30
CA ASP A 149 -9.99 -20.52 0.67
C ASP A 149 -11.36 -21.02 1.17
N TYR A 150 -12.02 -20.31 2.09
CA TYR A 150 -13.29 -20.69 2.72
C TYR A 150 -13.22 -22.03 3.50
N HIS A 151 -12.02 -22.51 3.84
CA HIS A 151 -11.81 -23.71 4.65
C HIS A 151 -11.57 -23.35 6.12
N GLY A 152 -12.51 -22.59 6.70
CA GLY A 152 -12.55 -22.23 8.12
C GLY A 152 -11.86 -20.90 8.46
N SER A 153 -11.51 -20.72 9.73
CA SER A 153 -10.86 -19.51 10.25
C SER A 153 -9.40 -19.77 10.61
N PHE A 154 -8.61 -18.70 10.70
CA PHE A 154 -7.27 -18.78 11.28
C PHE A 154 -7.32 -19.22 12.75
N VAL A 155 -6.22 -19.81 13.24
CA VAL A 155 -6.15 -20.25 14.64
C VAL A 155 -6.22 -19.05 15.58
N SER A 156 -6.77 -19.24 16.77
CA SER A 156 -6.83 -18.18 17.78
C SER A 156 -5.43 -17.71 18.14
N GLY A 157 -5.24 -16.39 18.25
CA GLY A 157 -3.95 -15.78 18.53
C GLY A 157 -3.17 -15.32 17.30
N GLU A 158 -3.59 -15.66 16.08
CA GLU A 158 -2.97 -15.15 14.85
C GLU A 158 -3.05 -13.62 14.79
N GLN A 159 -1.93 -13.01 14.38
CA GLN A 159 -1.78 -11.56 14.40
C GLN A 159 -2.05 -10.95 13.03
N THR A 160 -2.92 -9.95 13.02
CA THR A 160 -2.92 -8.91 11.99
C THR A 160 -1.83 -7.91 12.34
N VAL A 161 -0.97 -7.58 11.37
CA VAL A 161 0.13 -6.62 11.51
C VAL A 161 -0.09 -5.48 10.54
N ILE A 162 -0.21 -4.26 11.08
CA ILE A 162 -0.38 -3.02 10.31
C ILE A 162 0.90 -2.20 10.44
N SER A 163 1.44 -1.76 9.31
CA SER A 163 2.50 -0.74 9.30
C SER A 163 1.89 0.61 9.66
N VAL A 164 2.48 1.32 10.61
CA VAL A 164 2.05 2.67 11.02
C VAL A 164 3.27 3.59 11.04
N PRO A 165 3.66 4.17 9.88
CA PRO A 165 4.86 4.98 9.79
C PRO A 165 4.79 6.24 10.66
N ALA A 166 5.89 6.56 11.35
CA ALA A 166 5.93 7.70 12.27
C ALA A 166 5.78 9.06 11.58
N ILE A 167 6.10 9.14 10.28
CA ILE A 167 5.95 10.37 9.49
C ILE A 167 4.48 10.81 9.36
N GLU A 168 3.54 9.86 9.36
CA GLU A 168 2.10 10.12 9.33
C GLU A 168 1.53 10.51 10.70
N TYR A 169 2.21 10.10 11.78
CA TYR A 169 1.77 10.27 13.16
C TYR A 169 2.89 10.79 14.05
N PRO A 170 3.46 11.98 13.78
CA PRO A 170 4.63 12.50 14.50
C PRO A 170 4.37 12.74 15.98
N ASN A 171 3.10 12.91 16.36
CA ASN A 171 2.66 13.13 17.73
C ASN A 171 2.02 11.87 18.36
N GLY A 172 2.19 10.71 17.72
CA GLY A 172 1.50 9.47 18.08
C GLY A 172 0.14 9.32 17.41
N TYR A 173 -0.50 8.18 17.69
CA TYR A 173 -1.80 7.79 17.15
C TYR A 173 -2.61 7.05 18.20
N GLN A 174 -3.92 7.01 18.00
CA GLN A 174 -4.88 6.20 18.73
C GLN A 174 -5.41 5.08 17.85
N VAL A 175 -5.79 3.96 18.48
CA VAL A 175 -6.37 2.79 17.80
C VAL A 175 -7.72 2.47 18.40
N ASN A 176 -8.73 2.36 17.54
CA ASN A 176 -10.01 1.78 17.89
C ASN A 176 -10.19 0.45 17.17
N VAL A 177 -10.47 -0.61 17.91
CA VAL A 177 -10.68 -1.97 17.36
C VAL A 177 -12.03 -2.49 17.80
N LYS A 178 -12.79 -3.06 16.88
CA LYS A 178 -13.96 -3.89 17.18
C LYS A 178 -13.69 -5.33 16.76
N GLY A 179 -14.09 -6.29 17.59
CA GLY A 179 -13.89 -7.72 17.33
C GLY A 179 -12.44 -8.19 17.48
N GLY A 180 -11.60 -7.38 18.12
CA GLY A 180 -10.19 -7.72 18.37
C GLY A 180 -9.54 -6.78 19.37
N GLN A 181 -8.30 -7.10 19.72
CA GLN A 181 -7.52 -6.42 20.73
C GLN A 181 -6.14 -6.05 20.19
N VAL A 182 -5.70 -4.83 20.52
CA VAL A 182 -4.32 -4.39 20.28
C VAL A 182 -3.39 -5.16 21.21
N THR A 183 -2.32 -5.72 20.64
CA THR A 183 -1.32 -6.52 21.36
C THR A 183 0.08 -5.89 21.33
N SER A 184 0.29 -4.88 20.49
CA SER A 184 1.54 -4.11 20.45
C SER A 184 1.57 -3.05 21.56
N ALA A 185 2.77 -2.56 21.89
CA ALA A 185 2.91 -1.36 22.72
C ALA A 185 2.27 -0.13 22.06
N ALA A 186 1.91 0.88 22.87
CA ALA A 186 1.41 2.15 22.38
C ALA A 186 2.46 2.84 21.48
N GLY A 187 2.03 3.40 20.35
CA GLY A 187 2.91 4.10 19.40
C GLY A 187 3.84 3.20 18.57
N ALA A 188 3.65 1.87 18.60
CA ALA A 188 4.47 0.95 17.80
C ALA A 188 4.29 1.17 16.29
N THR A 189 5.39 1.27 15.54
CA THR A 189 5.32 1.37 14.06
C THR A 189 4.83 0.11 13.38
N LEU A 190 4.78 -1.01 14.12
CA LEU A 190 4.09 -2.24 13.76
C LEU A 190 2.98 -2.48 14.78
N LEU A 191 1.77 -2.06 14.42
CA LEU A 191 0.57 -2.28 15.21
C LEU A 191 0.12 -3.74 15.04
N THR A 192 0.04 -4.49 16.14
CA THR A 192 -0.42 -5.89 16.11
C THR A 192 -1.79 -6.02 16.77
N ILE A 193 -2.68 -6.75 16.12
CA ILE A 193 -4.06 -6.99 16.54
C ILE A 193 -4.37 -8.47 16.48
N VAL A 194 -5.03 -8.99 17.51
CA VAL A 194 -5.57 -10.36 17.54
C VAL A 194 -7.08 -10.28 17.60
N ALA A 195 -7.77 -11.10 16.81
CA ALA A 195 -9.24 -11.19 16.85
C ALA A 195 -9.73 -11.74 18.20
N ASP A 196 -10.86 -11.22 18.69
CA ASP A 196 -11.51 -11.74 19.88
C ASP A 196 -12.01 -13.18 19.62
N PRO A 197 -12.06 -14.05 20.65
CA PRO A 197 -12.62 -15.38 20.51
C PRO A 197 -14.04 -15.34 19.93
N GLY A 198 -14.25 -16.02 18.79
CA GLY A 198 -15.56 -16.10 18.12
C GLY A 198 -15.93 -14.88 17.27
N ALA A 199 -15.08 -13.85 17.15
CA ALA A 199 -15.31 -12.76 16.23
C ALA A 199 -15.27 -13.25 14.77
N SER A 200 -16.29 -12.91 13.98
CA SER A 200 -16.33 -13.19 12.54
C SER A 200 -15.71 -12.06 11.71
N THR A 201 -15.66 -10.85 12.27
CA THR A 201 -15.11 -9.66 11.62
C THR A 201 -14.31 -8.83 12.60
N VAL A 202 -13.33 -8.10 12.07
CA VAL A 202 -12.54 -7.12 12.81
C VAL A 202 -12.54 -5.81 12.05
N GLU A 203 -12.76 -4.72 12.76
CA GLU A 203 -12.65 -3.35 12.25
C GLU A 203 -11.57 -2.61 13.03
N VAL A 204 -10.66 -1.95 12.33
CA VAL A 204 -9.58 -1.17 12.89
C VAL A 204 -9.64 0.25 12.35
N VAL A 205 -9.50 1.23 13.24
CA VAL A 205 -9.31 2.63 12.88
C VAL A 205 -8.06 3.14 13.60
N VAL A 206 -7.14 3.75 12.84
CA VAL A 206 -5.97 4.45 13.35
C VAL A 206 -6.07 5.91 12.94
N ALA A 207 -5.90 6.82 13.90
CA ALA A 207 -5.97 8.27 13.70
C ALA A 207 -5.09 8.98 14.74
N PRO A 208 -4.76 10.26 14.58
CA PRO A 208 -4.06 11.04 15.61
C PRO A 208 -4.79 11.03 16.96
#